data_AF-A0A1L7T792-F1
#
_entry.id   AF-A0A1L7T792-F1
#
_cell.length_a   1.000
_cell.length_b   1.000
_cell.length_c   1.000
_cell.angle_alpha   90.00
_cell.angle_beta   90.00
_cell.angle_gamma   90.00
#
_symmetry.space_group_name_H-M   'P 1'
#
loop_
_entity.id
_entity.type
_entity.pdbx_description
1 polymer ?
#
loop_
_entity_poly.entity_id
_entity_poly.type
_entity_poly.pdbx_seq_one_letter_code
_entity_poly.pdbx_strand_id
1 'polypeptide(L)'
;MVYPGRKSSGCLLCRERKIKCDERQPGCRRCETYRTPCPGYKRPLEVRPYFAPGNAIHVEGSEPTALRMQSIADVIGNSPLSPSSTGKLNFLQDESLMNYFLTQYSVPCRPGIYSGHLEFLPDLLASSSPTSPLWPATCALANLVLSRRYKSPDLYERARKSYGCALWSLNDNLSQVPDTWQDDTVAAIMLLHQIEVSRQQLHKLYLH
;
A
#
# COMPACT_ATOMS: atom_id res chain seq x y z
N MET A 1 -10.77 -5.36 37.06
CA MET A 1 -10.40 -5.30 35.63
C MET A 1 -11.64 -4.86 34.86
N VAL A 2 -11.76 -3.56 34.54
CA VAL A 2 -12.93 -3.02 33.81
C VAL A 2 -12.59 -3.13 32.32
N TYR A 3 -13.29 -4.00 31.59
CA TYR A 3 -13.12 -4.05 30.13
C TYR A 3 -13.60 -2.72 29.54
N PRO A 4 -12.75 -1.96 28.82
CA PRO A 4 -13.23 -0.84 28.02
C PRO A 4 -14.04 -1.45 26.87
N GLY A 5 -15.37 -1.51 27.06
CA GLY A 5 -16.29 -2.07 26.09
C GLY A 5 -16.15 -1.40 24.73
N ARG A 6 -16.49 -2.15 23.68
CA ARG A 6 -16.53 -1.69 22.29
C ARG A 6 -17.30 -0.36 22.22
N LYS A 7 -16.70 0.68 21.65
CA LYS A 7 -17.37 1.99 21.57
C LYS A 7 -18.67 1.87 20.77
N SER A 8 -19.69 2.63 21.18
CA SER A 8 -21.02 2.59 20.59
C SER A 8 -21.00 2.86 19.07
N SER A 9 -21.78 2.10 18.31
CA SER A 9 -21.87 2.15 16.84
C SER A 9 -22.77 3.26 16.28
N GLY A 10 -23.31 4.13 17.14
CA GLY A 10 -24.17 5.23 16.74
C GLY A 10 -23.49 6.32 15.89
N CYS A 11 -24.29 7.17 15.25
CA CYS A 11 -23.76 8.31 14.48
C CYS A 11 -23.07 9.33 15.42
N LEU A 12 -22.17 10.16 14.85
CA LEU A 12 -21.37 11.11 15.65
C LEU A 12 -22.24 12.04 16.49
N LEU A 13 -23.31 12.56 15.91
CA LEU A 13 -24.21 13.50 16.56
C LEU A 13 -24.97 12.87 17.74
N CYS A 14 -25.36 11.59 17.64
CA CYS A 14 -25.97 10.87 18.76
C CYS A 14 -24.94 10.52 19.86
N ARG A 15 -23.69 10.23 19.47
CA ARG A 15 -22.60 9.95 20.42
C ARG A 15 -22.20 11.19 21.22
N GLU A 16 -22.07 12.34 20.56
CA GLU A 16 -21.83 13.64 21.22
C GLU A 16 -22.97 13.99 22.18
N ARG A 17 -24.21 13.78 21.76
CA ARG A 17 -25.40 14.00 22.60
C ARG A 17 -25.59 12.93 23.68
N LYS A 18 -24.78 11.87 23.72
CA LYS A 18 -24.89 10.73 24.64
C LYS A 18 -26.30 10.10 24.66
N ILE A 19 -26.95 10.02 23.49
CA ILE A 19 -28.28 9.40 23.30
C ILE A 19 -28.18 8.12 22.46
N LYS A 20 -29.17 7.23 22.61
CA LYS A 20 -29.24 6.00 21.82
C LYS A 20 -29.52 6.32 20.34
N CYS A 21 -28.74 5.70 19.45
CA CYS A 21 -28.88 5.84 18.01
C CYS A 21 -29.55 4.59 17.42
N ASP A 22 -30.45 4.78 16.46
CA ASP A 22 -31.17 3.69 15.78
C ASP A 22 -30.40 3.08 14.59
N GLU A 23 -29.19 3.57 14.28
CA GLU A 23 -28.25 3.06 13.27
C GLU A 23 -28.76 2.89 11.82
N ARG A 24 -29.95 3.41 11.52
CA ARG A 24 -30.54 3.40 10.17
C ARG A 24 -29.69 4.17 9.14
N GLN A 25 -29.62 3.67 7.91
CA GLN A 25 -29.02 4.34 6.75
C GLN A 25 -30.09 4.90 5.80
N PRO A 26 -29.87 6.04 5.10
CA PRO A 26 -28.66 6.88 5.11
C PRO A 26 -28.55 7.84 6.32
N GLY A 27 -29.58 7.93 7.16
CA GLY A 27 -29.60 8.79 8.34
C GLY A 27 -30.38 8.21 9.51
N CYS A 28 -30.05 8.65 10.73
CA CYS A 28 -30.70 8.19 11.95
C CYS A 28 -32.07 8.87 12.16
N ARG A 29 -33.08 8.17 12.68
CA ARG A 29 -34.43 8.75 12.91
C ARG A 29 -34.41 9.94 13.87
N ARG A 30 -33.50 9.93 14.85
CA ARG A 30 -33.28 11.06 15.76
C ARG A 30 -32.81 12.30 15.01
N CYS A 31 -31.85 12.12 14.10
CA CYS A 31 -31.28 13.17 13.27
C CYS A 31 -32.36 13.80 12.37
N GLU A 32 -33.23 12.97 11.80
CA GLU A 32 -34.42 13.40 11.03
C GLU A 32 -35.40 14.21 11.89
N THR A 33 -35.69 13.73 13.10
CA THR A 33 -36.60 14.43 14.02
C THR A 33 -36.06 15.80 14.42
N TYR A 34 -34.74 15.90 14.62
CA TYR A 34 -34.05 17.16 14.90
C TYR A 34 -33.85 18.04 13.66
N ARG A 35 -34.27 17.60 12.47
CA ARG A 35 -34.10 18.30 11.18
C ARG A 35 -32.64 18.67 10.89
N THR A 36 -31.70 17.87 11.38
CA THR A 36 -30.26 18.04 11.16
C THR A 36 -29.72 16.93 10.27
N PRO A 37 -28.87 17.22 9.27
CA PRO A 37 -28.29 16.19 8.43
C PRO A 37 -27.46 15.22 9.27
N CYS A 38 -27.67 13.91 9.08
CA CYS A 38 -26.92 12.90 9.80
C CYS A 38 -25.47 12.85 9.28
N PRO A 39 -24.44 13.06 10.11
CA PRO A 39 -23.03 13.01 9.67
C PRO A 39 -22.54 11.58 9.35
N GLY A 40 -23.43 10.58 9.43
CA GLY A 40 -23.13 9.18 9.18
C GLY A 40 -22.45 8.47 10.35
N TYR A 41 -22.07 7.21 10.09
CA TYR A 41 -21.49 6.29 11.05
C TYR A 41 -20.00 6.10 10.72
N LYS A 42 -19.11 6.97 11.22
CA LYS A 42 -17.67 6.70 11.12
C LYS A 42 -17.33 5.60 12.13
N ARG A 43 -16.82 4.47 11.66
CA ARG A 43 -16.00 3.57 12.45
C ARG A 43 -14.55 4.04 12.25
N PRO A 44 -13.94 4.78 13.20
CA PRO A 44 -12.49 4.86 13.19
C PRO A 44 -11.99 3.42 13.22
N LEU A 45 -11.08 3.07 12.32
CA LEU A 45 -10.24 1.91 12.53
C LEU A 45 -9.46 2.21 13.81
N GLU A 46 -9.93 1.69 14.94
CA GLU A 46 -9.26 1.89 16.23
C GLU A 46 -7.97 1.07 16.19
N VAL A 47 -6.90 1.72 15.74
CA VAL A 47 -5.54 1.26 16.00
C VAL A 47 -5.40 1.28 17.51
N ARG A 48 -5.38 0.11 18.13
CA ARG A 48 -5.08 -0.05 19.55
C ARG A 48 -3.57 0.02 19.68
N PRO A 49 -2.96 1.12 20.15
CA PRO A 49 -1.54 1.13 20.43
C PRO A 49 -1.25 0.09 21.50
N TYR A 50 -0.46 -0.92 21.17
CA TYR A 50 0.21 -1.75 22.17
C TYR A 50 1.30 -0.89 22.78
N PHE A 51 1.01 -0.25 23.91
CA PHE A 51 2.06 0.30 24.75
C PHE A 51 2.70 -0.86 25.49
N ALA A 52 3.98 -1.14 25.18
CA ALA A 52 4.82 -1.90 26.09
C ALA A 52 4.91 -1.12 27.42
N PRO A 53 4.82 -1.78 28.58
CA PRO A 53 4.93 -1.09 29.86
C PRO A 53 6.36 -0.54 30.01
N GLY A 54 6.52 0.79 30.01
CA GLY A 54 7.81 1.41 30.31
C GLY A 54 7.98 2.88 29.90
N ASN A 55 7.41 3.33 28.78
CA ASN A 55 7.71 4.67 28.26
C ASN A 55 6.44 5.51 28.08
N ALA A 56 6.09 6.26 29.13
CA ALA A 56 5.13 7.36 29.03
C ALA A 56 5.85 8.60 28.51
N ILE A 57 5.66 8.93 27.23
CA ILE A 57 5.99 10.26 26.71
C ILE A 57 4.73 11.10 26.86
N HIS A 58 4.75 12.02 27.82
CA HIS A 58 3.81 13.13 27.86
C HIS A 58 4.10 14.04 26.66
N VAL A 59 3.16 14.15 25.73
CA VAL A 59 3.16 15.23 24.73
C VAL A 59 1.97 16.12 25.04
N GLU A 60 2.25 17.21 25.75
CA GLU A 60 1.34 18.34 25.89
C GLU A 60 1.24 19.07 24.54
N GLY A 61 0.04 19.59 24.26
CA GLY A 61 -0.36 20.02 22.93
C GLY A 61 0.39 21.22 22.37
N SER A 62 0.54 21.21 21.05
CA SER A 62 0.74 22.41 20.24
C SER A 62 0.10 22.22 18.86
N GLU A 63 -0.63 23.25 18.42
CA GLU A 63 -1.45 23.30 17.21
C GLU A 63 -0.74 22.95 15.89
N PRO A 64 -1.48 22.53 14.84
CA PRO A 64 -0.91 22.19 13.54
C PRO A 64 -0.63 23.46 12.71
N THR A 65 0.63 23.88 12.66
CA THR A 65 1.10 24.87 11.69
C THR A 65 1.11 24.26 10.29
N ALA A 66 0.28 24.79 9.40
CA ALA A 66 0.22 24.43 7.99
C ALA A 66 1.57 24.70 7.29
N LEU A 67 2.30 23.63 6.93
CA LEU A 67 3.44 23.74 6.04
C LEU A 67 2.99 23.55 4.58
N ARG A 68 3.34 24.57 3.82
CA ARG A 68 2.99 24.91 2.44
C ARG A 68 3.77 24.02 1.46
N MET A 69 3.06 23.21 0.68
CA MET A 69 3.63 22.38 -0.38
C MET A 69 4.03 23.28 -1.57
N GLN A 70 5.33 23.38 -1.89
CA GLN A 70 5.81 24.04 -3.11
C GLN A 70 5.91 23.01 -4.26
N SER A 71 5.52 23.40 -5.47
CA SER A 71 5.39 22.52 -6.63
C SER A 71 6.74 22.17 -7.27
N ILE A 72 6.95 20.88 -7.53
CA ILE A 72 8.09 20.31 -8.27
C ILE A 72 7.87 20.49 -9.78
N ALA A 73 7.78 21.73 -10.25
CA ALA A 73 7.53 22.04 -11.66
C ALA A 73 8.80 22.39 -12.47
N ASP A 74 9.94 22.63 -11.83
CA ASP A 74 11.08 23.31 -12.50
C ASP A 74 12.31 22.44 -12.79
N VAL A 75 12.23 21.10 -12.69
CA VAL A 75 13.41 20.23 -12.89
C VAL A 75 13.40 19.46 -14.22
N ILE A 76 12.33 19.52 -15.02
CA ILE A 76 12.27 18.84 -16.33
C ILE A 76 12.43 19.86 -17.46
N GLY A 77 13.68 20.25 -17.70
CA GLY A 77 14.06 21.11 -18.83
C GLY A 77 15.44 20.74 -19.36
N ASN A 78 15.46 20.19 -20.58
CA ASN A 78 16.59 20.09 -21.52
C ASN A 78 17.48 18.84 -21.45
N SER A 79 17.25 17.89 -22.37
CA SER A 79 18.25 17.48 -23.39
C SER A 79 17.68 16.45 -24.39
N PRO A 80 18.22 16.38 -25.62
CA PRO A 80 17.49 15.99 -26.83
C PRO A 80 17.44 14.50 -27.12
N LEU A 81 16.43 14.10 -27.89
CA LEU A 81 16.22 12.75 -28.42
C LEU A 81 17.39 12.28 -29.30
N SER A 82 17.76 11.01 -29.14
CA SER A 82 18.36 10.19 -30.20
C SER A 82 17.88 8.74 -30.06
N PRO A 83 17.32 8.12 -31.12
CA PRO A 83 16.72 6.79 -31.06
C PRO A 83 17.73 5.72 -31.46
N SER A 84 18.07 4.78 -30.57
CA SER A 84 18.60 3.44 -30.89
C SER A 84 18.87 2.62 -29.62
N SER A 85 17.94 1.75 -29.23
CA SER A 85 18.15 0.47 -28.51
C SER A 85 16.83 -0.01 -27.88
N THR A 86 16.05 -0.74 -28.66
CA THR A 86 14.76 -1.33 -28.26
C THR A 86 14.84 -2.32 -27.08
N GLY A 87 16.05 -2.76 -26.67
CA GLY A 87 16.26 -3.57 -25.47
C GLY A 87 16.54 -2.78 -24.18
N LYS A 88 17.32 -1.69 -24.25
CA LYS A 88 17.69 -0.87 -23.07
C LYS A 88 16.58 0.08 -22.64
N LEU A 89 15.70 0.47 -23.56
CA LEU A 89 14.56 1.33 -23.26
C LEU A 89 13.58 0.66 -22.28
N ASN A 90 13.42 -0.67 -22.36
CA ASN A 90 12.57 -1.42 -21.43
C ASN A 90 13.18 -1.49 -20.03
N PHE A 91 14.51 -1.70 -19.94
CA PHE A 91 15.23 -1.74 -18.67
C PHE A 91 15.19 -0.41 -17.91
N LEU A 92 15.41 0.72 -18.58
CA LEU A 92 15.32 2.06 -17.97
C LEU A 92 13.89 2.44 -17.57
N GLN A 93 12.91 1.97 -18.32
CA GLN A 93 11.50 2.22 -18.03
C GLN A 93 11.03 1.41 -16.84
N ASP A 94 11.55 0.19 -16.66
CA ASP A 94 11.31 -0.62 -15.47
C ASP A 94 12.03 -0.05 -14.23
N GLU A 95 13.25 0.48 -14.36
CA GLU A 95 13.98 1.14 -13.25
C GLU A 95 13.26 2.37 -12.69
N SER A 96 12.83 3.30 -13.56
CA SER A 96 12.08 4.49 -13.11
C SER A 96 10.74 4.12 -12.48
N LEU A 97 10.10 3.06 -12.99
CA LEU A 97 8.86 2.50 -12.45
C LEU A 97 9.10 1.85 -11.09
N MET A 98 10.18 1.08 -10.92
CA MET A 98 10.59 0.50 -9.64
C MET A 98 10.85 1.59 -8.62
N ASN A 99 11.61 2.61 -8.98
CA ASN A 99 11.91 3.71 -8.07
C ASN A 99 10.62 4.44 -7.62
N TYR A 100 9.68 4.68 -8.53
CA TYR A 100 8.37 5.23 -8.17
C TYR A 100 7.58 4.29 -7.24
N PHE A 101 7.58 2.99 -7.53
CA PHE A 101 6.91 2.00 -6.67
C PHE A 101 7.52 1.95 -5.27
N LEU A 102 8.85 1.86 -5.16
CA LEU A 102 9.55 1.82 -3.88
C LEU A 102 9.26 3.10 -3.07
N THR A 103 9.45 4.28 -3.65
CA THR A 103 9.16 5.54 -2.93
C THR A 103 7.73 5.64 -2.42
N GLN A 104 6.75 5.02 -3.10
CA GLN A 104 5.34 5.06 -2.72
C GLN A 104 4.92 3.95 -1.76
N TYR A 105 5.54 2.77 -1.82
CA TYR A 105 5.09 1.56 -1.11
C TYR A 105 6.09 1.05 -0.05
N SER A 106 7.38 1.38 -0.15
CA SER A 106 8.37 1.19 0.92
C SER A 106 8.50 2.50 1.71
N VAL A 107 7.56 2.74 2.62
CA VAL A 107 7.61 3.91 3.52
C VAL A 107 8.59 3.61 4.64
N PRO A 108 9.74 4.32 4.73
CA PRO A 108 10.72 4.08 5.78
C PRO A 108 10.19 4.53 7.14
N CYS A 109 10.63 3.86 8.21
CA CYS A 109 10.32 4.25 9.57
C CYS A 109 10.84 5.67 9.85
N ARG A 110 9.94 6.54 10.30
CA ARG A 110 10.26 7.91 10.73
C ARG A 110 9.56 8.19 12.06
N PRO A 111 10.06 9.12 12.89
CA PRO A 111 9.39 9.47 14.15
C PRO A 111 7.93 9.86 13.88
N GLY A 112 6.98 9.11 14.45
CA GLY A 112 5.55 9.33 14.30
C GLY A 112 4.91 8.74 13.03
N ILE A 113 5.66 8.06 12.16
CA ILE A 113 5.15 7.37 10.96
C ILE A 113 5.46 5.88 11.08
N TYR A 114 4.43 5.04 11.05
CA TYR A 114 4.60 3.59 10.97
C TYR A 114 5.23 3.22 9.63
N SER A 115 6.20 2.30 9.66
CA SER A 115 6.78 1.82 8.44
C SER A 115 5.80 1.02 7.60
N GLY A 116 6.01 1.08 6.28
CA GLY A 116 5.28 0.26 5.33
C GLY A 116 5.68 -1.20 5.50
N HIS A 117 4.75 -2.13 5.25
CA HIS A 117 5.04 -3.57 5.28
C HIS A 117 6.09 -4.02 4.25
N LEU A 118 6.43 -3.18 3.26
CA LEU A 118 7.50 -3.40 2.28
C LEU A 118 8.74 -2.54 2.58
N GLU A 119 8.92 -2.06 3.81
CA GLU A 119 10.09 -1.27 4.20
C GLU A 119 11.42 -1.99 3.92
N PHE A 120 11.46 -3.30 4.10
CA PHE A 120 12.66 -4.12 3.87
C PHE A 120 13.03 -4.26 2.38
N LEU A 121 12.09 -3.97 1.48
CA LEU A 121 12.18 -4.35 0.07
C LEU A 121 13.35 -3.66 -0.67
N PRO A 122 13.61 -2.34 -0.51
CA PRO A 122 14.73 -1.68 -1.19
C PRO A 122 16.09 -2.24 -0.76
N ASP A 123 16.28 -2.46 0.55
CA ASP A 123 17.53 -3.01 1.10
C ASP A 123 17.75 -4.44 0.62
N LEU A 124 16.68 -5.25 0.60
CA LEU A 124 16.73 -6.61 0.11
C LEU A 124 17.10 -6.62 -1.39
N LEU A 125 16.39 -5.88 -2.24
CA LEU A 125 16.68 -5.74 -3.67
C LEU A 125 18.11 -5.31 -3.97
N ALA A 126 18.70 -4.44 -3.15
CA ALA A 126 20.08 -4.00 -3.31
C ALA A 126 21.11 -5.09 -2.95
N SER A 127 20.75 -6.03 -2.08
CA SER A 127 21.58 -7.15 -1.65
C SER A 127 21.36 -8.44 -2.45
N SER A 128 20.21 -8.57 -3.11
CA SER A 128 19.81 -9.75 -3.88
C SER A 128 20.64 -9.95 -5.14
N SER A 129 20.79 -11.21 -5.56
CA SER A 129 21.41 -11.51 -6.84
C SER A 129 20.49 -11.13 -8.01
N PRO A 130 21.04 -10.83 -9.20
CA PRO A 130 20.24 -10.55 -10.40
C PRO A 130 19.47 -11.80 -10.91
N THR A 131 19.80 -12.99 -10.41
CA THR A 131 19.10 -14.25 -10.72
C THR A 131 18.00 -14.57 -9.71
N SER A 132 17.85 -13.77 -8.66
CA SER A 132 16.82 -13.96 -7.64
C SER A 132 15.41 -13.79 -8.23
N PRO A 133 14.40 -14.51 -7.70
CA PRO A 133 13.02 -14.33 -8.10
C PRO A 133 12.42 -12.99 -7.61
N LEU A 134 13.13 -12.26 -6.75
CA LEU A 134 12.65 -11.04 -6.11
C LEU A 134 12.45 -9.89 -7.11
N TRP A 135 13.41 -9.68 -8.00
CA TRP A 135 13.34 -8.62 -9.01
C TRP A 135 12.11 -8.78 -9.93
N PRO A 136 11.92 -9.92 -10.64
CA PRO A 136 10.75 -10.08 -11.50
C PRO A 136 9.43 -10.06 -10.72
N ALA A 137 9.41 -10.53 -9.47
CA ALA A 137 8.21 -10.44 -8.61
C ALA A 137 7.86 -8.98 -8.26
N THR A 138 8.86 -8.16 -7.93
CA THR A 138 8.69 -6.73 -7.66
C THR A 138 8.22 -6.00 -8.91
N CYS A 139 8.86 -6.26 -10.05
CA CYS A 139 8.47 -5.71 -11.35
C CYS A 139 7.01 -6.05 -11.71
N ALA A 140 6.59 -7.29 -11.46
CA ALA A 140 5.24 -7.74 -11.71
C ALA A 140 4.22 -6.98 -10.83
N LEU A 141 4.49 -6.85 -9.53
CA LEU A 141 3.59 -6.16 -8.60
C LEU A 141 3.49 -4.67 -8.93
N ALA A 142 4.61 -4.01 -9.16
CA ALA A 142 4.64 -2.59 -9.46
C ALA A 142 3.91 -2.25 -10.77
N ASN A 143 4.16 -3.02 -11.84
CA ASN A 143 3.44 -2.87 -13.11
C ASN A 143 1.93 -3.13 -12.93
N LEU A 144 1.53 -4.11 -12.12
CA LEU A 144 0.13 -4.40 -11.83
C LEU A 144 -0.58 -3.27 -11.07
N VAL A 145 0.10 -2.71 -10.06
CA VAL A 145 -0.42 -1.62 -9.26
C VAL A 145 -0.61 -0.37 -10.14
N LEU A 146 0.38 -0.06 -10.97
CA LEU A 146 0.31 1.10 -11.86
C LEU A 146 -0.64 0.90 -13.03
N SER A 147 -0.76 -0.31 -13.59
CA SER A 147 -1.73 -0.58 -14.64
C SER A 147 -3.16 -0.31 -14.18
N ARG A 148 -3.46 -0.59 -12.91
CA ARG A 148 -4.75 -0.24 -12.29
C ARG A 148 -4.90 1.25 -12.09
N ARG A 149 -3.85 1.90 -11.55
CA ARG A 149 -3.86 3.35 -11.27
C ARG A 149 -4.10 4.16 -12.54
N TYR A 150 -3.42 3.80 -13.63
CA TYR A 150 -3.48 4.50 -14.91
C TYR A 150 -4.45 3.88 -15.91
N LYS A 151 -5.10 2.76 -15.56
CA LYS A 151 -5.99 1.97 -16.45
C LYS A 151 -5.31 1.64 -17.79
N SER A 152 -4.02 1.30 -17.77
CA SER A 152 -3.23 1.02 -18.97
C SER A 152 -3.17 -0.49 -19.24
N PRO A 153 -3.61 -0.97 -20.42
CA PRO A 153 -3.50 -2.38 -20.79
C PRO A 153 -2.05 -2.81 -21.02
N ASP A 154 -1.19 -1.91 -21.52
CA ASP A 154 0.22 -2.22 -21.80
C ASP A 154 1.00 -2.54 -20.51
N LEU A 155 0.78 -1.76 -19.44
CA LEU A 155 1.37 -2.03 -18.13
C LEU A 155 0.84 -3.34 -17.54
N TYR A 156 -0.42 -3.69 -17.80
CA TYR A 156 -0.98 -4.96 -17.36
C TYR A 156 -0.34 -6.14 -18.10
N GLU A 157 -0.13 -6.05 -19.41
CA GLU A 157 0.59 -7.08 -20.17
C GLU A 157 2.05 -7.23 -19.72
N ARG A 158 2.74 -6.12 -19.42
CA ARG A 158 4.09 -6.16 -18.80
C ARG A 158 4.08 -6.83 -17.42
N ALA A 159 3.07 -6.54 -16.60
CA ALA A 159 2.89 -7.20 -15.31
C ALA A 159 2.74 -8.72 -15.46
N ARG A 160 1.94 -9.18 -16.43
CA ARG A 160 1.74 -10.62 -16.71
C ARG A 160 3.03 -11.31 -17.16
N LYS A 161 3.80 -10.67 -18.05
CA LYS A 161 5.09 -11.21 -18.49
C LYS A 161 6.06 -11.34 -17.32
N SER A 162 6.21 -10.27 -16.53
CA SER A 162 7.09 -10.27 -15.35
C SER A 162 6.64 -11.28 -14.31
N TYR A 163 5.34 -11.44 -14.10
CA TYR A 163 4.77 -12.45 -13.21
C TYR A 163 5.12 -13.88 -13.67
N GLY A 164 5.02 -14.15 -14.97
CA GLY A 164 5.45 -15.43 -15.54
C GLY A 164 6.95 -15.69 -15.32
N CYS A 165 7.79 -14.68 -15.55
CA CYS A 165 9.23 -14.76 -15.25
C CYS A 165 9.50 -15.01 -13.77
N ALA A 166 8.74 -14.36 -12.88
CA ALA A 166 8.87 -14.52 -11.44
C ALA A 166 8.49 -15.94 -11.00
N LEU A 167 7.39 -16.49 -11.51
CA LEU A 167 7.01 -17.88 -11.24
C LEU A 167 8.05 -18.88 -11.76
N TRP A 168 8.58 -18.64 -12.96
CA TRP A 168 9.60 -19.50 -13.54
C TRP A 168 10.88 -19.49 -12.70
N SER A 169 11.39 -18.30 -12.38
CA SER A 169 12.59 -18.12 -11.54
C SER A 169 12.38 -18.67 -10.12
N LEU A 170 11.19 -18.47 -9.55
CA LEU A 170 10.85 -19.02 -8.24
C LEU A 170 10.83 -20.55 -8.29
N ASN A 171 10.22 -21.15 -9.30
CA ASN A 171 10.15 -22.60 -9.45
C ASN A 171 11.53 -23.22 -9.66
N ASP A 172 12.40 -22.56 -10.43
CA ASP A 172 13.80 -22.95 -10.60
C ASP A 172 14.55 -22.91 -9.25
N ASN A 173 14.37 -21.83 -8.49
CA ASN A 173 14.99 -21.67 -7.16
C ASN A 173 14.49 -22.72 -6.15
N LEU A 174 13.17 -23.00 -6.15
CA LEU A 174 12.55 -24.02 -5.28
C LEU A 174 12.88 -25.46 -5.69
N SER A 175 13.33 -25.69 -6.93
CA SER A 175 13.76 -27.00 -7.40
C SER A 175 15.16 -27.38 -6.88
N GLN A 176 15.89 -26.43 -6.30
CA GLN A 176 17.17 -26.66 -5.65
C GLN A 176 16.98 -27.15 -4.21
N VAL A 177 18.01 -27.81 -3.65
CA VAL A 177 17.97 -28.44 -2.32
C VAL A 177 17.56 -27.41 -1.23
N PRO A 178 16.62 -27.75 -0.32
CA PRO A 178 15.94 -26.80 0.56
C PRO A 178 16.79 -26.11 1.64
N ASP A 179 18.04 -26.52 1.86
CA ASP A 179 18.91 -25.97 2.91
C ASP A 179 19.45 -24.55 2.61
N THR A 180 19.04 -23.93 1.51
CA THR A 180 19.58 -22.65 1.00
C THR A 180 18.52 -21.65 0.52
N TRP A 181 17.30 -21.68 1.05
CA TRP A 181 16.31 -20.66 0.72
C TRP A 181 16.68 -19.31 1.37
N GLN A 182 16.90 -18.31 0.53
CA GLN A 182 17.24 -16.95 0.96
C GLN A 182 15.97 -16.12 1.19
N ASP A 183 16.12 -15.02 1.93
CA ASP A 183 15.04 -14.06 2.20
C ASP A 183 14.39 -13.55 0.91
N ASP A 184 15.17 -13.45 -0.18
CA ASP A 184 14.71 -13.15 -1.54
C ASP A 184 13.55 -14.05 -2.00
N THR A 185 13.66 -15.36 -1.75
CA THR A 185 12.66 -16.36 -2.16
C THR A 185 11.38 -16.18 -1.38
N VAL A 186 11.48 -15.95 -0.07
CA VAL A 186 10.33 -15.70 0.81
C VAL A 186 9.64 -14.39 0.41
N ALA A 187 10.41 -13.32 0.22
CA ALA A 187 9.89 -12.03 -0.22
C ALA A 187 9.22 -12.12 -1.60
N ALA A 188 9.81 -12.85 -2.55
CA ALA A 188 9.19 -13.09 -3.86
C ALA A 188 7.83 -13.79 -3.73
N ILE A 189 7.73 -14.83 -2.90
CA ILE A 189 6.46 -15.52 -2.61
C ILE A 189 5.42 -14.54 -2.02
N MET A 190 5.82 -13.69 -1.08
CA MET A 190 4.94 -12.69 -0.48
C MET A 190 4.39 -11.71 -1.53
N LEU A 191 5.24 -11.21 -2.43
CA LEU A 191 4.81 -10.30 -3.50
C LEU A 191 3.88 -10.98 -4.51
N LEU A 192 4.16 -12.23 -4.89
CA LEU A 192 3.29 -13.02 -5.76
C LEU A 192 1.92 -13.28 -5.10
N HIS A 193 1.89 -13.54 -3.80
CA HIS A 193 0.65 -13.65 -3.06
C HIS A 193 -0.17 -12.35 -3.10
N GLN A 194 0.46 -11.18 -2.95
CA GLN A 194 -0.21 -9.90 -3.06
C GLN A 194 -0.83 -9.67 -4.45
N ILE A 195 -0.16 -10.12 -5.51
CA ILE A 195 -0.67 -10.07 -6.88
C ILE A 195 -1.97 -10.88 -6.99
N GLU A 196 -1.99 -12.11 -6.48
CA GLU A 196 -3.18 -12.98 -6.56
C GLU A 196 -4.37 -12.43 -5.77
N VAL A 197 -4.15 -11.99 -4.53
CA VAL A 197 -5.19 -11.34 -3.71
C VAL A 197 -5.75 -10.12 -4.43
N SER A 198 -4.86 -9.32 -5.01
CA SER A 198 -5.23 -8.12 -5.77
C SER A 198 -6.05 -8.48 -7.01
N ARG A 199 -5.80 -9.61 -7.69
CA ARG A 199 -6.57 -10.06 -8.87
C ARG A 199 -7.97 -10.55 -8.50
N GLN A 200 -8.11 -11.29 -7.41
CA GLN A 200 -9.41 -11.81 -6.95
C GLN A 200 -10.41 -10.70 -6.61
N GLN A 201 -9.94 -9.55 -6.09
CA GLN A 201 -10.78 -8.40 -5.81
C GLN A 201 -11.40 -7.78 -7.08
N LEU A 202 -10.71 -7.84 -8.22
CA LEU A 202 -11.24 -7.31 -9.49
C LEU A 202 -12.38 -8.16 -10.04
N HIS A 203 -12.32 -9.48 -9.89
CA HIS A 203 -13.38 -10.37 -10.39
C HIS A 203 -14.71 -10.14 -9.65
N LYS A 204 -14.67 -9.70 -8.39
CA LYS A 204 -15.86 -9.37 -7.59
C LYS A 204 -16.47 -8.00 -7.93
N LEU A 205 -15.70 -7.09 -8.52
CA LEU A 205 -16.15 -5.74 -8.88
C LEU A 205 -16.79 -5.66 -10.27
N TYR A 206 -16.64 -6.68 -11.10
CA TYR A 206 -17.20 -6.75 -12.46
C TYR A 206 -18.36 -7.74 -12.63
N LEU A 207 -18.82 -8.36 -11.53
CA LEU A 207 -19.92 -9.34 -11.52
C LEU A 207 -21.18 -8.88 -10.76
N HIS A 208 -21.33 -7.58 -10.51
CA HIS A 208 -22.54 -6.99 -9.93
C HIS A 208 -23.04 -5.80 -10.75
#